data_AF-A0A9E1RG03-F1
#
_entry.id   AF-A0A9E1RG03-F1
#
_cell.length_a   1.000
_cell.length_b   1.000
_cell.length_c   1.000
_cell.angle_alpha   90.00
_cell.angle_beta   90.00
_cell.angle_gamma   90.00
#
_symmetry.space_group_name_H-M   'P 1'
#
loop_
_entity.id
_entity.type
_entity.pdbx_description
1 polymer ?
#
loop_
_entity_poly.entity_id
_entity_poly.type
_entity_poly.pdbx_seq_one_letter_code
_entity_poly.pdbx_strand_id
1 'polypeptide(L)'
;MEAKNRIQIYQEAILIGIPRLLTELDRDPTSATYGSFDREYWAWASKDFSNIDLQRGVYPLTMMYLNDFEGNLYHGQENLRQWIFSAIDFWCRSQH
;
A
#
# COMPACT_ATOMS: atom_id res chain seq x y z
N MET A 1 -2.23 -9.73 27.67
CA MET A 1 -1.34 -8.73 27.05
C MET A 1 -2.01 -7.37 27.13
N GLU A 2 -1.36 -6.39 27.77
CA GLU A 2 -1.88 -5.01 27.89
C GLU A 2 -2.02 -4.32 26.53
N ALA A 3 -2.94 -3.35 26.42
CA ALA A 3 -3.25 -2.68 25.15
C ALA A 3 -2.05 -1.94 24.53
N LYS A 4 -1.21 -1.30 25.35
CA LYS A 4 0.01 -0.62 24.88
C LYS A 4 1.01 -1.57 24.22
N ASN A 5 1.17 -2.76 24.78
CA ASN A 5 2.07 -3.78 24.24
C ASN A 5 1.61 -4.25 22.85
N ARG A 6 0.30 -4.36 22.61
CA ARG A 6 -0.24 -4.70 21.28
C ARG A 6 0.08 -3.63 20.23
N ILE A 7 -0.09 -2.35 20.58
CA ILE A 7 0.16 -1.24 19.64
C ILE A 7 1.61 -1.25 19.20
N GLN A 8 2.54 -1.41 20.14
CA GLN A 8 3.97 -1.47 19.85
C GLN A 8 4.30 -2.64 18.90
N ILE A 9 3.77 -3.83 19.15
CA ILE A 9 3.97 -4.99 18.26
C ILE A 9 3.50 -4.70 16.83
N TYR A 10 2.35 -4.05 16.65
CA TYR A 10 1.85 -3.69 15.33
C TYR A 10 2.67 -2.58 14.65
N GLN A 11 3.16 -1.61 15.42
CA GLN A 11 4.04 -0.55 14.92
C GLN A 11 5.37 -1.12 14.41
N GLU A 12 5.99 -2.04 15.16
CA GLU A 12 7.21 -2.71 14.74
C GLU A 12 6.97 -3.57 13.49
N ALA A 13 5.87 -4.34 13.47
CA ALA A 13 5.52 -5.18 12.32
C ALA A 13 5.27 -4.37 11.04
N ILE A 14 4.57 -3.24 11.14
CA ILE A 14 4.25 -2.40 9.97
C ILE A 14 5.50 -1.68 9.45
N LEU A 15 6.40 -1.20 10.32
CA LEU A 15 7.65 -0.57 9.90
C LEU A 15 8.52 -1.51 9.05
N ILE A 16 8.55 -2.79 9.41
CA ILE A 16 9.26 -3.84 8.67
C ILE A 16 8.53 -4.19 7.37
N GLY A 17 7.19 -4.26 7.40
CA GLY A 17 6.38 -4.72 6.26
C GLY A 17 6.22 -3.71 5.13
N ILE A 18 6.19 -2.41 5.42
CA ILE A 18 5.86 -1.36 4.45
C ILE A 18 6.82 -1.29 3.26
N PRO A 19 8.16 -1.34 3.43
CA PRO A 19 9.07 -1.35 2.29
C PRO A 19 8.80 -2.49 1.31
N ARG A 20 8.49 -3.69 1.84
CA ARG A 20 8.15 -4.86 1.02
C ARG A 20 6.81 -4.67 0.33
N LEU A 21 5.81 -4.15 1.03
CA LEU A 21 4.49 -3.87 0.47
C LEU A 21 4.56 -2.85 -0.68
N LEU A 22 5.38 -1.80 -0.55
CA LEU A 22 5.59 -0.80 -1.62
C LEU A 22 6.23 -1.40 -2.88
N THR A 23 6.87 -2.58 -2.79
CA THR A 23 7.37 -3.28 -3.98
C THR A 23 6.28 -3.98 -4.79
N GLU A 24 5.11 -4.20 -4.19
CA GLU A 24 3.95 -4.80 -4.86
C GLU A 24 3.09 -3.75 -5.58
N LEU A 25 3.22 -2.47 -5.21
CA LEU A 25 2.47 -1.37 -5.81
C LEU A 25 3.13 -0.83 -7.08
N ASP A 26 2.37 -0.75 -8.16
CA ASP A 26 2.71 0.05 -9.33
C ASP A 26 2.65 1.54 -8.98
N ARG A 27 3.83 2.15 -8.89
CA ARG A 27 4.03 3.54 -8.48
C ARG A 27 4.41 4.46 -9.65
N ASP A 28 4.43 3.95 -10.88
CA ASP A 28 4.74 4.76 -12.06
C ASP A 28 3.46 5.42 -12.61
N PRO A 29 3.32 6.76 -12.54
CA PRO A 29 2.12 7.45 -13.01
C PRO A 29 1.90 7.34 -14.53
N THR A 30 2.92 6.94 -15.29
CA THR A 30 2.80 6.71 -16.74
C THR A 30 2.37 5.28 -17.09
N SER A 31 2.33 4.38 -16.10
CA SER A 31 1.90 3.00 -16.27
C SER A 31 0.38 2.92 -16.48
N ALA A 32 -0.05 2.07 -17.42
CA ALA A 32 -1.47 1.78 -17.63
C ALA A 32 -2.13 1.13 -16.40
N THR A 33 -1.33 0.48 -15.55
CA THR A 33 -1.74 -0.23 -14.34
C THR A 33 -1.39 0.55 -13.06
N TYR A 34 -1.05 1.84 -13.18
CA TYR A 34 -0.73 2.69 -12.02
C TYR A 34 -1.77 2.52 -10.91
N GLY A 35 -1.28 2.24 -9.70
CA GLY A 35 -2.08 1.93 -8.52
C GLY A 35 -2.37 0.44 -8.25
N SER A 36 -1.99 -0.48 -9.14
CA SER A 36 -2.18 -1.92 -8.90
C SER A 36 -1.20 -2.45 -7.84
N PHE A 37 -1.69 -3.16 -6.82
CA PHE A 37 -0.88 -3.95 -5.87
C PHE A 37 -0.51 -5.35 -6.39
N ASP A 38 -0.89 -5.68 -7.63
CA ASP A 38 -0.71 -7.01 -8.18
C ASP A 38 0.51 -7.07 -9.09
N ARG A 39 1.67 -7.33 -8.51
CA ARG A 39 2.94 -7.36 -9.25
C ARG A 39 3.01 -8.42 -10.34
N GLU A 40 2.34 -9.55 -10.15
CA GLU A 40 2.21 -10.58 -11.20
C GLU A 40 1.48 -10.04 -12.43
N TYR A 41 0.51 -9.14 -12.21
CA TYR A 41 -0.21 -8.47 -13.28
C TYR A 41 0.59 -7.30 -13.88
N TRP A 42 0.99 -6.30 -13.09
CA TRP A 42 1.56 -5.06 -13.64
C TRP A 42 3.04 -5.16 -14.05
N ALA A 43 3.86 -5.94 -13.34
CA ALA A 43 5.30 -6.02 -13.61
C ALA A 43 5.65 -7.20 -14.51
N TRP A 44 5.04 -8.35 -14.24
CA TRP A 44 5.38 -9.61 -14.91
C TRP A 44 4.44 -9.98 -16.05
N ALA A 45 3.25 -9.38 -16.10
CA ALA A 45 2.21 -9.71 -17.06
C ALA A 45 1.96 -11.23 -17.16
N SER A 46 2.05 -11.94 -16.02
CA SER A 46 1.91 -13.40 -15.97
C SER A 46 0.45 -13.86 -15.93
N LYS A 47 -0.49 -12.90 -15.94
CA LYS A 47 -1.94 -13.11 -15.96
C LYS A 47 -2.63 -11.91 -16.60
N ASP A 48 -3.87 -12.11 -17.04
CA ASP A 48 -4.60 -11.14 -17.87
C ASP A 48 -5.31 -10.05 -17.06
N PHE A 49 -5.51 -10.24 -15.76
CA PHE A 49 -6.20 -9.29 -14.89
C PHE A 49 -5.60 -9.21 -13.49
N SER A 50 -5.74 -8.03 -12.88
CA SER A 50 -5.31 -7.77 -11.50
C SER A 50 -6.24 -8.49 -10.52
N ASN A 51 -5.65 -9.14 -9.52
CA ASN A 51 -6.36 -9.59 -8.33
C ASN A 51 -6.64 -8.38 -7.43
N ILE A 52 -7.89 -7.94 -7.43
CA ILE A 52 -8.33 -6.74 -6.70
C ILE A 52 -8.27 -6.92 -5.19
N ASP A 53 -8.32 -8.14 -4.65
CA ASP A 53 -8.18 -8.39 -3.21
C ASP A 53 -6.81 -7.93 -2.66
N LEU A 54 -5.81 -7.76 -3.53
CA LEU A 54 -4.49 -7.24 -3.16
C LEU A 54 -4.51 -5.73 -2.90
N GLN A 55 -5.52 -4.99 -3.36
CA GLN A 55 -5.70 -3.56 -3.05
C GLN A 55 -5.90 -3.30 -1.55
N ARG A 56 -6.14 -4.34 -0.73
CA ARG A 56 -6.07 -4.23 0.74
C ARG A 56 -4.74 -3.67 1.25
N GLY A 57 -3.68 -3.73 0.43
CA GLY A 57 -2.39 -3.07 0.69
C GLY A 57 -2.50 -1.55 0.92
N VAL A 58 -3.58 -0.91 0.45
CA VAL A 58 -3.86 0.50 0.74
C VAL A 58 -4.01 0.77 2.24
N TYR A 59 -4.60 -0.16 2.99
CA TYR A 59 -4.88 0.05 4.41
C TYR A 59 -3.62 0.32 5.25
N PRO A 60 -2.60 -0.56 5.26
CA PRO A 60 -1.37 -0.29 6.01
C PRO A 60 -0.63 0.96 5.51
N LEU A 61 -0.64 1.27 4.20
CA LEU A 61 -0.09 2.56 3.72
C LEU A 61 -0.84 3.75 4.33
N THR A 62 -2.16 3.69 4.38
CA THR A 62 -3.00 4.74 4.99
C THR A 62 -2.72 4.89 6.49
N MET A 63 -2.52 3.77 7.21
CA MET A 63 -2.14 3.80 8.62
C MET A 63 -0.79 4.50 8.83
N MET A 64 0.18 4.24 7.96
CA MET A 64 1.48 4.93 8.00
C MET A 64 1.37 6.42 7.67
N TYR A 65 0.48 6.80 6.76
CA TYR A 65 0.28 8.21 6.41
C TYR A 65 -0.36 9.01 7.56
N LEU A 66 -1.36 8.44 8.24
CA LEU A 66 -2.20 9.15 9.21
C LEU A 66 -1.66 9.20 10.65
N ASN A 67 -0.80 8.25 11.04
CA ASN A 67 -0.39 8.10 12.44
C ASN A 67 1.07 8.52 12.65
N ASP A 68 1.29 9.48 13.55
CA ASP A 68 2.62 9.86 14.01
C ASP A 68 3.09 8.91 15.12
N PHE A 69 4.19 8.20 14.89
CA PHE A 69 4.82 7.34 15.89
C PHE A 69 6.30 7.12 15.58
N GLU A 70 7.06 6.69 16.59
CA GLU A 70 8.50 6.49 16.49
C GLU A 70 8.89 5.57 15.32
N GLY A 71 9.83 6.03 14.50
CA GLY A 71 10.32 5.30 13.32
C GLY A 71 9.44 5.40 12.08
N ASN A 72 8.22 5.96 12.17
CA ASN A 72 7.37 6.16 11.01
C ASN A 72 7.85 7.33 10.13
N LEU A 73 8.69 7.03 9.15
CA LEU A 73 9.17 8.02 8.18
C LEU A 73 8.08 8.51 7.24
N TYR A 74 6.97 7.79 7.11
CA TYR A 74 5.96 8.01 6.08
C TYR A 74 4.81 8.92 6.51
N HIS A 75 4.75 9.29 7.78
CA HIS A 75 3.72 10.18 8.31
C HIS A 75 3.68 11.50 7.52
N GLY A 76 2.50 11.83 6.99
CA GLY A 76 2.29 13.06 6.21
C GLY A 76 3.02 13.15 4.86
N GLN A 77 3.70 12.10 4.38
CA GLN A 77 4.42 12.16 3.11
C GLN A 77 3.48 12.26 1.89
N GLU A 78 3.73 13.27 1.05
CA GLU A 78 2.88 13.51 -0.14
C GLU A 78 2.96 12.40 -1.18
N ASN A 79 4.13 11.80 -1.40
CA ASN A 79 4.26 10.67 -2.31
C ASN A 79 3.41 9.48 -1.85
N LEU A 80 3.40 9.20 -0.54
CA LEU A 80 2.59 8.12 0.01
C LEU A 80 1.09 8.41 -0.17
N ARG A 81 0.67 9.66 0.07
CA ARG A 81 -0.70 10.12 -0.19
C ARG A 81 -1.08 9.86 -1.65
N GLN A 82 -0.25 10.26 -2.61
CA GLN A 82 -0.50 10.05 -4.03
C GLN A 82 -0.63 8.57 -4.40
N TRP A 83 0.22 7.72 -3.84
CA TRP A 83 0.17 6.27 -4.04
C TRP A 83 -1.07 5.60 -3.42
N ILE A 84 -1.54 6.11 -2.27
CA ILE A 84 -2.81 5.67 -1.66
C ILE A 84 -3.97 6.01 -2.60
N PHE A 85 -4.05 7.25 -3.09
CA PHE A 85 -5.11 7.66 -4.00
C PHE A 85 -5.06 6.89 -5.32
N SER A 86 -3.88 6.70 -5.92
CA SER A 86 -3.77 5.95 -7.17
C SER A 86 -4.25 4.50 -7.03
N ALA A 87 -3.99 3.86 -5.89
CA ALA A 87 -4.46 2.51 -5.62
C ALA A 87 -5.98 2.43 -5.39
N ILE A 88 -6.58 3.46 -4.77
CA ILE A 88 -8.05 3.56 -4.64
C ILE A 88 -8.67 3.82 -6.03
N ASP A 89 -8.12 4.73 -6.81
CA ASP A 89 -8.58 5.03 -8.18
C ASP A 89 -8.48 3.79 -9.07
N PHE A 90 -7.38 3.03 -8.96
CA PHE A 90 -7.22 1.72 -9.62
C PHE A 90 -8.34 0.76 -9.23
N TRP A 91 -8.64 0.65 -7.94
CA TRP A 91 -9.71 -0.23 -7.47
C TRP A 91 -11.06 0.19 -8.06
N CYS A 92 -11.42 1.48 -7.96
CA CYS A 92 -12.68 2.01 -8.48
C CYS A 92 -12.86 1.77 -9.98
N ARG A 93 -11.83 2.00 -10.80
CA ARG A 93 -11.91 1.79 -12.25
C ARG A 93 -11.95 0.32 -12.67
N SER A 94 -11.55 -0.59 -11.79
CA SER A 94 -11.54 -2.04 -12.04
C SER A 94 -12.83 -2.75 -11.61
N GLN A 95 -13.81 -2.03 -11.04
CA GLN A 95 -15.13 -2.60 -10.76
C GLN A 95 -15.97 -2.66 -12.04
N HIS A 96 -16.68 -3.77 -12.25
CA HIS A 96 -17.62 -3.99 -13.36
C HIS A 96 -19.07 -3.75 -12.92
#